data_AF-A0A397DSZ9-F1
#
_entry.id   AF-A0A397DSZ9-F1
#
_cell.length_a   1.000
_cell.length_b   1.000
_cell.length_c   1.000
_cell.angle_alpha   90.00
_cell.angle_beta   90.00
_cell.angle_gamma   90.00
#
_symmetry.space_group_name_H-M   'P 1'
#
loop_
_entity.id
_entity.type
_entity.pdbx_description
1 polymer ?
#
loop_
_entity_poly.entity_id
_entity_poly.type
_entity_poly.pdbx_seq_one_letter_code
_entity_poly.pdbx_strand_id
1 'polypeptide(L)'
;MRAIRGSPVPVIIVPPVPSSYPAPPPTKPRVFVVAMDNSPIASKCFDTALKLLHPLDRLHVLHIQIPPHPLAVESSDQFAATRAPIYTAKLANAE
;
A
#
# COMPACT_ATOMS: atom_id res chain seq x y z
N MET A 1 4.70 -0.25 21.06
CA MET A 1 4.06 0.90 20.39
C MET A 1 4.53 2.28 20.88
N ARG A 2 4.98 2.46 22.14
CA ARG A 2 5.46 3.78 22.64
C ARG A 2 6.56 4.41 21.78
N ALA A 3 7.51 3.61 21.30
CA ALA A 3 8.59 4.06 20.43
C ALA A 3 8.13 4.60 19.06
N ILE A 4 6.93 4.26 18.60
CA ILE A 4 6.41 4.65 17.27
C ILE A 4 5.59 5.94 17.39
N ARG A 5 4.66 6.00 18.35
CA ARG A 5 3.69 7.11 18.46
C ARG A 5 4.28 8.46 18.89
N GLY A 6 5.44 8.46 19.54
CA GLY A 6 6.07 9.68 20.06
C GLY A 6 7.44 9.97 19.47
N SER A 7 7.84 9.25 18.41
CA SER A 7 9.17 9.47 17.84
C SER A 7 9.22 10.81 17.10
N PRO A 8 10.21 11.68 17.39
CA PRO A 8 10.43 12.91 16.64
C PRO A 8 11.05 12.65 15.26
N VAL A 9 11.46 11.41 14.98
CA VAL A 9 12.13 10.99 13.74
C VAL A 9 11.43 9.78 13.11
N PRO A 10 11.57 9.54 11.80
CA PRO A 10 11.04 8.35 11.15
C PRO A 10 11.56 7.06 11.81
N VAL A 11 10.66 6.07 11.98
CA VAL A 11 10.98 4.78 12.62
C VAL A 11 10.83 3.66 11.59
N ILE A 12 11.86 2.83 11.46
CA ILE A 12 11.82 1.62 10.62
C ILE A 12 11.54 0.43 11.53
N ILE A 13 10.51 -0.35 11.19
CA ILE A 13 10.16 -1.58 11.88
C ILE A 13 10.57 -2.75 10.99
N VAL A 14 11.53 -3.55 11.46
CA VAL A 14 11.97 -4.76 10.78
C VAL A 14 11.33 -5.96 11.47
N PRO A 15 10.39 -6.67 10.82
CA PRO A 15 9.85 -7.90 11.39
C PRO A 15 10.94 -8.98 11.44
N PRO A 16 10.87 -9.92 12.39
CA PRO A 16 11.79 -11.05 12.42
C PRO A 16 11.63 -11.86 11.13
N VAL A 17 12.71 -12.01 10.36
CA VAL A 17 12.71 -12.82 9.15
C VAL A 17 12.85 -14.29 9.57
N PRO A 18 11.94 -15.19 9.17
CA PRO A 18 12.15 -16.62 9.40
C PRO A 18 13.47 -17.04 8.76
N SER A 19 14.31 -17.79 9.47
CA SER A 19 15.60 -18.27 8.96
C SER A 19 15.48 -19.12 7.69
N SER A 20 14.27 -19.59 7.36
CA SER A 20 13.94 -20.31 6.14
C SER A 20 13.69 -19.43 4.92
N TYR A 21 13.57 -18.10 5.07
CA TYR A 21 13.41 -17.21 3.92
C TYR A 21 14.77 -17.05 3.22
N PRO A 22 14.90 -17.50 1.95
CA PRO A 22 16.12 -17.22 1.21
C PRO A 22 16.28 -15.70 1.11
N ALA A 23 17.46 -15.21 1.44
CA ALA A 23 17.80 -13.81 1.24
C ALA A 23 17.47 -13.46 -0.23
N PRO A 24 16.72 -12.37 -0.49
CA PRO A 24 16.37 -12.01 -1.85
C PRO A 24 17.67 -11.87 -2.66
N PRO A 25 17.74 -12.46 -3.86
CA PRO A 25 18.93 -12.32 -4.68
C PRO A 25 19.19 -10.82 -4.90
N PRO A 26 20.47 -10.38 -4.89
CA PRO A 26 20.83 -8.97 -4.93
C PRO A 26 20.32 -8.23 -6.19
N THR A 27 19.87 -8.98 -7.19
CA THR A 27 19.34 -8.51 -8.47
C THR A 27 17.83 -8.35 -8.52
N LYS A 28 17.07 -8.78 -7.50
CA LYS A 28 15.61 -8.67 -7.53
C LYS A 28 15.18 -7.23 -7.25
N PRO A 29 14.46 -6.56 -8.16
CA PRO A 29 13.86 -5.26 -7.89
C PRO A 29 13.04 -5.24 -6.61
N ARG A 30 13.25 -4.24 -5.76
CA ARG A 30 12.43 -4.01 -4.58
C ARG A 30 11.14 -3.32 -4.98
N VAL A 31 10.11 -3.57 -4.18
CA VAL A 31 8.81 -2.92 -4.33
C VAL A 31 8.56 -2.09 -3.08
N PHE A 32 8.46 -0.78 -3.28
CA PHE A 32 8.09 0.18 -2.26
C PHE A 32 6.60 0.46 -2.37
N VAL A 33 5.91 0.56 -1.23
CA VAL A 33 4.50 0.93 -1.15
C VAL A 33 4.39 2.11 -0.21
N VAL A 34 3.79 3.21 -0.67
CA VAL A 34 3.55 4.42 0.14
C VAL A 34 2.05 4.65 0.23
N ALA A 35 1.52 4.67 1.45
CA ALA A 35 0.17 5.08 1.73
C ALA A 35 0.09 6.61 1.82
N MET A 36 -0.82 7.21 1.08
CA MET A 36 -1.00 8.66 0.96
C MET A 36 -2.39 9.06 1.44
N ASP A 37 -2.46 10.10 2.26
CA ASP A 37 -3.69 10.72 2.75
C ASP A 37 -3.72 12.25 2.51
N ASN A 38 -2.81 12.75 1.67
CA ASN A 38 -2.57 14.18 1.40
C ASN A 38 -2.12 15.01 2.62
N SER A 39 -1.77 14.36 3.73
CA SER A 39 -1.15 15.06 4.86
C SER A 39 0.30 15.45 4.56
N PRO A 40 0.84 16.51 5.18
CA PRO A 40 2.27 16.84 5.08
C PRO A 40 3.20 15.73 5.55
N ILE A 41 2.71 14.83 6.42
CA ILE A 41 3.47 13.68 6.91
C ILE A 41 3.58 12.63 5.80
N ALA A 42 2.48 12.34 5.09
CA ALA A 42 2.51 11.44 3.95
C ALA A 42 3.44 11.93 2.83
N SER A 43 3.49 13.25 2.57
CA SER A 43 4.47 13.83 1.64
C SER A 43 5.92 13.53 2.06
N LYS A 44 6.26 13.68 3.35
CA LYS A 44 7.59 13.32 3.86
C LYS A 44 7.89 11.82 3.71
N CYS A 45 6.89 10.96 3.87
CA CYS A 45 7.04 9.52 3.65
C CYS A 45 7.31 9.21 2.18
N PHE A 46 6.62 9.88 1.26
CA PHE A 46 6.85 9.77 -0.18
C PHE A 46 8.27 10.22 -0.57
N ASP A 47 8.71 11.39 -0.10
CA ASP A 47 10.07 11.90 -0.34
C ASP A 47 11.15 10.95 0.20
N THR A 48 10.87 10.33 1.35
CA THR A 48 11.78 9.33 1.94
C THR A 48 11.85 8.08 1.09
N ALA A 49 10.71 7.60 0.56
CA ALA A 49 10.68 6.46 -0.35
C ALA A 49 11.48 6.76 -1.63
N LEU A 50 11.33 7.95 -2.21
CA LEU A 50 12.11 8.36 -3.39
C LEU A 50 13.62 8.32 -3.16
N LYS A 51 14.10 8.70 -1.97
CA LYS A 51 15.52 8.64 -1.60
C LYS A 51 16.06 7.20 -1.46
N LEU A 52 15.19 6.23 -1.24
CA LEU A 52 15.54 4.81 -1.02
C LEU A 52 15.43 3.96 -2.29
N LEU A 53 14.78 4.48 -3.34
CA LEU A 53 14.62 3.79 -4.62
C LEU A 53 15.94 3.68 -5.37
N HIS A 54 16.19 2.51 -5.95
CA HIS A 54 17.19 2.31 -6.98
C HIS A 54 16.55 2.27 -8.38
N PRO A 55 17.32 2.43 -9.47
CA PRO A 55 16.78 2.58 -10.84
C PRO A 55 15.84 1.46 -11.31
N LEU A 56 15.97 0.26 -10.77
CA LEU A 56 15.12 -0.89 -11.14
C LEU A 56 13.98 -1.14 -10.15
N ASP A 57 13.98 -0.45 -9.01
CA ASP A 57 12.94 -0.62 -7.99
C ASP A 57 11.61 -0.02 -8.48
N ARG A 58 10.52 -0.51 -7.91
CA ARG A 58 9.16 -0.04 -8.22
C ARG A 58 8.57 0.68 -7.02
N LEU A 59 7.88 1.77 -7.28
CA LEU A 59 7.10 2.51 -6.28
C LEU A 59 5.61 2.41 -6.60
N HIS A 60 4.84 1.89 -5.66
CA HIS A 60 3.37 1.93 -5.68
C HIS A 60 2.87 2.96 -4.67
N VAL A 61 1.94 3.80 -5.12
CA VAL A 61 1.29 4.81 -4.27
C VAL A 61 -0.16 4.38 -4.07
N LEU A 62 -0.58 4.29 -2.81
CA LEU A 62 -1.94 3.91 -2.41
C LEU A 62 -2.62 5.09 -1.73
N HIS A 63 -3.74 5.56 -2.27
CA HIS A 63 -4.60 6.54 -1.61
C HIS A 63 -5.96 5.91 -1.32
N ILE A 64 -6.40 5.98 -0.07
CA ILE A 64 -7.72 5.48 0.35
C ILE A 64 -8.57 6.68 0.72
N GLN A 65 -9.58 6.97 -0.11
CA GLN A 65 -10.58 7.98 0.19
C GLN A 65 -11.75 7.31 0.90
N ILE A 66 -12.00 7.70 2.16
CA ILE A 66 -13.19 7.28 2.90
C ILE A 66 -14.25 8.38 2.72
N PRO A 67 -15.38 8.08 2.08
CA PRO A 67 -16.46 9.06 1.94
C PRO A 67 -16.95 9.55 3.30
N PRO A 68 -17.29 10.84 3.45
CA PRO A 68 -17.73 11.41 4.72
C PRO A 68 -19.06 10.82 5.21
N HIS A 69 -19.84 10.19 4.32
CA HIS A 69 -21.02 9.40 4.67
C HIS A 69 -20.90 8.03 3.97
N PRO A 70 -21.04 6.90 4.68
CA PRO A 70 -20.96 5.55 4.08
C PRO A 70 -21.96 5.29 2.95
N LEU A 71 -22.97 6.16 2.81
CA LEU A 71 -24.06 6.08 1.83
C LEU A 71 -24.10 7.27 0.86
N ALA A 72 -23.17 8.23 0.95
CA ALA A 72 -22.99 9.23 -0.10
C ALA A 72 -22.19 8.63 -1.26
N VAL A 73 -22.73 7.54 -1.81
CA VAL A 73 -22.39 7.04 -3.13
C VAL A 73 -23.13 7.98 -4.08
N GLU A 74 -22.44 8.99 -4.62
CA GLU A 74 -22.95 9.60 -5.84
C GLU A 74 -23.18 8.46 -6.84
N SER A 75 -24.41 8.39 -7.34
CA SER A 75 -25.06 7.21 -7.93
C SER A 75 -24.43 6.74 -9.24
N SER A 76 -23.20 6.25 -9.20
CA SER A 76 -22.54 5.60 -10.32
C SER A 76 -21.53 4.56 -9.85
N ASP A 77 -21.98 3.64 -8.99
CA ASP A 77 -21.20 2.43 -8.72
C ASP A 77 -21.32 1.46 -9.91
N GLN A 78 -20.82 1.93 -11.06
CA GLN A 78 -20.74 1.21 -12.32
C GLN A 78 -19.91 -0.06 -12.14
N PHE A 79 -18.97 -0.05 -11.18
CA PHE A 79 -18.18 -1.21 -10.81
C PHE A 79 -19.04 -2.30 -10.13
N ALA A 80 -19.84 -1.96 -9.11
CA ALA A 80 -20.76 -2.91 -8.50
C ALA A 80 -21.78 -3.47 -9.50
N ALA A 81 -22.29 -2.63 -10.40
CA ALA A 81 -23.27 -3.07 -11.39
C ALA A 81 -22.68 -3.92 -12.53
N THR A 82 -21.44 -3.65 -12.98
CA THR A 82 -20.89 -4.28 -14.19
C THR A 82 -19.72 -5.23 -13.98
N ARG A 83 -18.87 -5.00 -12.97
CA ARG A 83 -17.60 -5.73 -12.79
C ARG A 83 -17.62 -6.66 -11.60
N ALA A 84 -18.38 -6.33 -10.54
CA ALA A 84 -18.48 -7.19 -9.37
C ALA A 84 -19.02 -8.59 -9.71
N PRO A 85 -20.11 -8.77 -10.49
CA PRO A 85 -20.60 -10.12 -10.81
C PRO A 85 -19.59 -10.96 -11.61
N ILE A 86 -18.83 -10.32 -12.50
CA ILE A 86 -17.79 -10.99 -13.30
C ILE A 86 -16.64 -11.46 -12.39
N TYR A 87 -16.23 -10.62 -11.44
CA TYR A 87 -15.18 -10.95 -10.48
C TYR A 87 -15.62 -12.09 -9.54
N THR A 88 -16.85 -12.05 -9.03
CA THR A 88 -17.40 -13.11 -8.16
C THR A 88 -17.51 -14.44 -8.91
N ALA A 89 -17.99 -14.43 -10.16
CA ALA A 89 -18.06 -15.64 -10.99
C ALA A 89 -16.67 -16.24 -11.27
N LYS A 90 -15.66 -15.39 -11.47
CA LYS A 90 -14.28 -15.86 -11.68
C LYS A 90 -13.68 -16.50 -10.43
N LEU A 91 -13.97 -15.97 -9.24
CA LEU A 91 -13.54 -16.56 -7.97
C LEU A 91 -14.24 -17.90 -7.71
N ALA A 92 -15.55 -17.98 -7.97
CA ALA A 92 -16.33 -19.20 -7.77
C ALA A 92 -15.89 -20.36 -8.70
N ASN A 93 -15.35 -20.06 -9.88
CA ASN A 93 -14.83 -21.06 -10.83
C ASN A 93 -13.34 -21.39 -10.62
N ALA A 94 -12.69 -20.80 -9.61
CA ALA A 94 -11.29 -21.04 -9.29
C ALA A 94 -11.09 -22.04 -8.12
N GLU A 95 -12.19 -22.55 -7.54
CA GLU A 95 -12.26 -23.70 -6.63
C GLU A 95 -12.75 -24.95 -7.38
#